data_AF-A0A329YEQ5-F1
#
_entry.id   AF-A0A329YEQ5-F1
#
_cell.length_a   1.000
_cell.length_b   1.000
_cell.length_c   1.000
_cell.angle_alpha   90.00
_cell.angle_beta   90.00
_cell.angle_gamma   90.00
#
_symmetry.space_group_name_H-M   'P 1'
#
loop_
_entity.id
_entity.type
_entity.pdbx_description
1 polymer ?
#
loop_
_entity_poly.entity_id
_entity_poly.type
_entity_poly.pdbx_seq_one_letter_code
_entity_poly.pdbx_strand_id
1 'polypeptide(L)'
;MRADGDRADFDRASFAAGIDGWLKREGLSYRAAMGRYEGLNTALLSRAIRQHDLSVANVLLLCRFAGLDPMNYLILPKRNQAVTAIATRETSGETGRHS
;
A
#
# COMPACT_ATOMS: atom_id res chain seq x y z
N MET A 1 -11.00 -2.58 22.57
CA MET A 1 -11.09 -2.53 21.09
C MET A 1 -10.09 -1.47 20.63
N ARG A 2 -8.88 -1.87 20.21
CA ARG A 2 -7.85 -0.91 19.76
C ARG A 2 -8.16 -0.56 18.31
N ALA A 3 -8.10 0.73 17.98
CA ALA A 3 -8.24 1.21 16.62
C ALA A 3 -6.99 0.79 15.83
N ASP A 4 -7.10 -0.27 15.03
CA ASP A 4 -6.15 -0.63 13.96
C ASP A 4 -6.29 0.35 12.77
N GLY A 5 -6.31 1.65 13.06
CA GLY A 5 -6.49 2.72 12.07
C GLY A 5 -5.19 3.29 11.50
N ASP A 6 -4.03 2.74 11.89
CA ASP A 6 -2.72 3.38 11.68
C ASP A 6 -1.72 2.49 10.90
N ARG A 7 -2.12 1.28 10.49
CA ARG A 7 -1.22 0.41 9.73
C ARG A 7 -1.40 0.67 8.24
N ALA A 8 -0.32 1.09 7.58
CA ALA A 8 -0.28 1.11 6.13
C ALA A 8 -0.60 -0.30 5.59
N ASP A 9 -1.53 -0.38 4.66
CA ASP A 9 -1.93 -1.63 4.01
C ASP A 9 -1.27 -1.73 2.64
N PHE A 10 -1.36 -2.90 2.00
CA PHE A 10 -0.72 -3.17 0.72
C PHE A 10 -1.76 -3.57 -0.32
N ASP A 11 -1.80 -2.84 -1.44
CA ASP A 11 -2.68 -3.13 -2.55
C ASP A 11 -2.18 -4.34 -3.35
N ARG A 12 -2.58 -5.53 -2.88
CA ARG A 12 -2.26 -6.81 -3.51
C ARG A 12 -2.86 -6.94 -4.91
N ALA A 13 -3.99 -6.29 -5.20
CA ALA A 13 -4.64 -6.36 -6.50
C ALA A 13 -3.84 -5.57 -7.54
N SER A 14 -3.46 -4.33 -7.21
CA SER A 14 -2.60 -3.51 -8.07
C SER A 14 -1.22 -4.14 -8.25
N PHE A 15 -0.67 -4.76 -7.20
CA PHE A 15 0.58 -5.51 -7.31
C PHE A 15 0.47 -6.69 -8.28
N ALA A 16 -0.57 -7.51 -8.15
CA ALA A 16 -0.83 -8.64 -9.05
C ALA A 16 -0.96 -8.17 -10.52
N ALA A 17 -1.68 -7.08 -10.78
CA ALA A 17 -1.81 -6.49 -12.10
C ALA A 17 -0.47 -5.99 -12.66
N GLY A 18 0.40 -5.42 -11.81
CA GLY A 18 1.74 -5.01 -12.18
C GLY A 18 2.62 -6.19 -12.62
N ILE A 19 2.57 -7.31 -11.88
CA ILE A 19 3.30 -8.53 -12.22
C ILE A 19 2.77 -9.17 -13.50
N ASP A 20 1.45 -9.24 -13.68
CA ASP A 20 0.83 -9.75 -14.91
C ASP A 20 1.20 -8.89 -16.12
N GLY A 21 1.16 -7.56 -15.97
CA GLY A 21 1.58 -6.60 -17.00
C GLY A 21 3.06 -6.74 -17.36
N TRP A 22 3.93 -6.96 -16.38
CA TRP A 22 5.35 -7.25 -16.62
C TRP A 22 5.55 -8.54 -17.43
N LEU A 23 4.90 -9.65 -17.02
CA LEU A 23 4.99 -10.92 -17.76
C LEU A 23 4.53 -10.78 -19.21
N LYS A 24 3.42 -10.07 -19.43
CA LYS A 24 2.89 -9.78 -20.78
C LYS A 24 3.85 -8.93 -21.60
N ARG A 25 4.43 -7.87 -21.02
CA ARG A 25 5.38 -6.98 -21.68
C ARG A 25 6.64 -7.72 -22.12
N GLU A 26 7.15 -8.61 -21.28
CA GLU A 26 8.33 -9.43 -21.58
C GLU A 26 8.01 -10.66 -22.44
N GLY A 27 6.73 -10.94 -22.73
CA GLY A 27 6.31 -12.14 -23.45
C GLY A 27 6.63 -13.45 -22.71
N LEU A 28 6.70 -13.40 -21.37
CA LEU A 28 7.15 -14.52 -20.56
C LEU A 28 5.98 -15.35 -20.03
N SER A 29 6.04 -16.66 -20.31
CA SER A 29 5.31 -17.63 -19.50
C SER A 29 5.98 -17.82 -18.14
N TYR A 30 5.28 -18.38 -17.15
CA TYR A 30 5.86 -18.59 -15.82
C TYR A 30 7.13 -19.45 -15.88
N ARG A 31 7.15 -20.48 -16.75
CA ARG A 31 8.33 -21.31 -16.98
C ARG A 31 9.48 -20.54 -17.63
N ALA A 32 9.18 -19.70 -18.63
CA ALA A 32 10.19 -18.87 -19.28
C ALA A 32 10.79 -17.85 -18.31
N ALA A 33 9.98 -17.26 -17.43
CA ALA A 33 10.44 -16.34 -16.40
C ALA A 33 11.42 -17.03 -15.42
N MET A 34 11.13 -18.25 -14.98
CA MET A 34 12.07 -19.01 -14.11
C MET A 34 13.40 -19.33 -14.81
N GLY A 35 13.36 -19.63 -16.11
CA GLY A 35 14.59 -19.90 -16.87
C GLY A 35 15.43 -18.64 -17.12
N ARG A 36 14.79 -17.47 -17.13
CA ARG A 36 15.45 -16.17 -17.38
C ARG A 36 15.95 -15.49 -16.12
N TYR A 37 15.26 -15.66 -15.00
CA TYR A 37 15.58 -15.02 -13.72
C TYR A 37 15.91 -16.07 -12.67
N GLU A 38 17.19 -16.18 -12.33
CA GLU A 38 17.67 -17.08 -11.28
C GLU A 38 17.05 -16.73 -9.93
N GLY A 39 16.53 -17.75 -9.22
CA GLY A 39 15.84 -17.57 -7.94
C GLY A 39 14.34 -17.27 -8.04
N LEU A 40 13.79 -17.08 -9.24
CA LEU A 40 12.34 -16.94 -9.44
C LEU A 40 11.66 -18.32 -9.41
N ASN A 41 10.59 -18.47 -8.63
CA ASN A 41 9.83 -19.72 -8.51
C ASN A 41 8.39 -19.54 -9.03
N THR A 42 7.85 -20.55 -9.73
CA THR A 42 6.44 -20.58 -10.17
C THR A 42 5.47 -20.41 -9.00
N ALA A 43 5.77 -20.97 -7.82
CA ALA A 43 4.94 -20.80 -6.63
C ALA A 43 4.88 -19.32 -6.17
N LEU A 44 5.98 -18.58 -6.34
CA LEU A 44 6.05 -17.16 -6.00
C LEU A 44 5.19 -16.33 -6.95
N LEU A 45 5.32 -16.55 -8.26
CA LEU A 45 4.51 -15.89 -9.28
C LEU A 45 3.01 -16.22 -9.12
N SER A 46 2.69 -17.49 -8.90
CA SER A 46 1.30 -17.92 -8.68
C SER A 46 0.67 -17.25 -7.47
N ARG A 47 1.42 -17.13 -6.35
CA ARG A 47 0.95 -16.41 -5.16
C ARG A 47 0.75 -14.93 -5.43
N ALA A 48 1.69 -14.28 -6.12
CA ALA A 48 1.57 -12.86 -6.48
C ALA A 48 0.31 -12.59 -7.31
N ILE A 49 0.09 -13.38 -8.37
CA ILE A 49 -1.05 -13.22 -9.28
C ILE A 49 -2.39 -13.53 -8.60
N ARG A 50 -2.42 -14.50 -7.69
CA ARG A 50 -3.61 -14.86 -6.90
C ARG A 50 -3.83 -13.96 -5.67
N GLN A 51 -3.04 -12.91 -5.50
CA GLN A 51 -3.15 -11.96 -4.38
C GLN A 51 -2.97 -12.63 -3.01
N HIS A 52 -2.21 -13.72 -2.94
CA HIS A 52 -1.86 -14.35 -1.67
C HIS A 52 -0.80 -13.52 -0.94
N ASP A 53 -0.76 -13.66 0.39
CA ASP A 53 0.28 -13.02 1.19
C ASP A 53 1.67 -13.52 0.82
N LEU A 54 2.56 -12.55 0.67
CA LEU A 54 3.97 -12.73 0.38
C LEU A 54 4.77 -12.05 1.47
N SER A 55 5.91 -12.64 1.83
CA SER A 55 6.87 -11.94 2.69
C SER A 55 7.37 -10.68 1.98
N VAL A 56 7.74 -9.67 2.76
CA VAL A 56 8.29 -8.41 2.22
C VAL A 56 9.49 -8.68 1.31
N ALA A 57 10.38 -9.62 1.69
CA ALA A 57 11.52 -10.02 0.88
C ALA A 57 11.11 -10.51 -0.53
N ASN A 58 10.05 -11.32 -0.61
CA ASN A 58 9.53 -11.86 -1.87
C ASN A 58 8.87 -10.78 -2.74
N VAL A 59 8.17 -9.82 -2.12
CA VAL A 59 7.62 -8.66 -2.83
C VAL A 59 8.74 -7.82 -3.43
N LEU A 60 9.76 -7.47 -2.63
CA LEU A 60 10.90 -6.68 -3.09
C LEU A 60 11.69 -7.38 -4.20
N LEU A 61 11.83 -8.71 -4.13
CA LEU A 61 12.48 -9.51 -5.17
C LEU A 61 11.69 -9.44 -6.50
N LEU A 62 10.37 -9.59 -6.45
CA LEU A 62 9.52 -9.46 -7.64
C LEU A 62 9.56 -8.05 -8.21
N CYS A 63 9.51 -7.02 -7.36
CA CYS A 63 9.65 -5.63 -7.77
C CYS A 63 10.99 -5.39 -8.48
N ARG A 64 12.09 -5.95 -7.97
CA ARG A 64 13.41 -5.86 -8.58
C ARG A 64 13.45 -6.46 -9.99
N PHE A 65 12.83 -7.63 -10.19
CA PHE A 65 12.78 -8.25 -11.52
C PHE A 65 11.84 -7.53 -12.49
N ALA A 66 10.70 -7.05 -12.00
CA ALA A 66 9.69 -6.41 -12.82
C ALA A 66 9.96 -4.92 -13.10
N GLY A 67 10.95 -4.33 -12.43
CA GLY A 67 11.22 -2.89 -12.47
C GLY A 67 10.10 -2.05 -11.84
N LEU A 68 9.41 -2.61 -10.84
CA LEU A 68 8.30 -1.96 -10.16
C LEU A 68 8.77 -1.32 -8.86
N ASP A 69 8.19 -0.18 -8.50
CA ASP A 69 8.41 0.44 -7.19
C ASP A 69 7.40 -0.12 -6.17
N PRO A 70 7.84 -0.80 -5.09
CA PRO A 70 6.95 -1.30 -4.05
C PRO A 70 6.11 -0.20 -3.38
N MET A 71 6.59 1.04 -3.37
CA MET A 71 5.89 2.17 -2.76
C MET A 71 4.60 2.53 -3.49
N ASN A 72 4.48 2.19 -4.78
CA ASN A 72 3.26 2.41 -5.57
C ASN A 72 2.08 1.54 -5.11
N TYR A 73 2.34 0.50 -4.33
CA TYR A 73 1.33 -0.42 -3.82
C TYR A 73 1.00 -0.18 -2.34
N LEU A 74 1.62 0.82 -1.72
CA LEU A 74 1.38 1.13 -0.32
C LEU A 74 0.11 1.98 -0.17
N ILE A 75 -0.88 1.46 0.53
CA ILE A 75 -2.09 2.19 0.89
C ILE A 75 -1.81 2.91 2.21
N LEU A 76 -1.55 4.21 2.11
CA LEU A 76 -1.40 5.07 3.28
C LEU A 76 -2.79 5.41 3.84
N PRO A 77 -3.00 5.29 5.17
CA PRO A 77 -4.23 5.77 5.77
C PRO A 77 -4.36 7.28 5.52
N LYS A 78 -5.53 7.70 5.04
CA LYS A 78 -5.84 9.13 4.92
C LYS A 78 -5.79 9.72 6.33
N ARG A 79 -4.78 10.55 6.61
CA ARG A 79 -4.77 11.40 7.80
C ARG A 79 -6.00 12.31 7.72
N ASN A 80 -7.01 12.06 8.56
CA ASN A 80 -8.11 12.99 8.76
C ASN A 80 -7.55 14.28 9.37
N GLN A 81 -7.12 15.23 8.54
CA GLN A 81 -6.67 16.57 8.94
C GLN A 81 -7.84 17.47 9.37
N ALA A 82 -8.85 16.92 10.05
CA ALA A 82 -10.03 17.63 10.50
C ALA A 82 -10.00 17.87 12.03
N VAL A 83 -8.90 18.39 12.57
CA VAL A 83 -8.85 18.89 13.97
C VAL A 83 -7.93 20.10 14.07
N THR A 84 -8.31 21.21 13.43
CA THR A 84 -7.93 22.57 13.92
C THR A 84 -8.88 23.65 13.41
N ALA A 85 -10.20 23.42 13.53
CA ALA A 85 -11.12 24.55 13.70
C ALA A 85 -11.35 24.68 15.20
N ILE A 86 -10.37 25.26 15.91
CA ILE A 86 -10.61 25.78 17.26
C ILE A 86 -11.62 26.91 17.04
N ALA A 87 -12.89 26.61 17.22
CA ALA A 87 -13.94 27.60 17.24
C ALA A 87 -13.60 28.61 18.34
N THR A 88 -13.36 29.85 17.93
CA THR A 88 -13.32 31.05 18.76
C THR A 88 -14.45 30.99 19.77
N ARG A 89 -14.14 30.69 21.04
CA ARG A 89 -15.04 31.01 22.14
C ARG A 89 -14.93 32.50 22.38
N GLU A 90 -15.85 33.25 21.80
CA GLU A 90 -16.18 34.59 22.27
C GLU A 90 -16.78 34.44 23.67
N THR A 91 -15.96 34.65 24.69
CA THR A 91 -16.46 34.88 26.04
C THR A 91 -16.82 36.36 26.10
N SER A 92 -18.08 36.72 25.81
CA SER A 92 -18.60 38.03 26.16
C SER A 92 -18.50 38.19 27.67
N GLY A 93 -17.48 38.91 28.11
CA GLY A 93 -17.48 39.56 29.40
C GLY A 93 -18.52 40.68 29.41
N GLU A 94 -18.92 41.07 30.61
CA GLU A 94 -19.80 42.20 30.92
C GLU A 94 -21.31 41.85 30.83
N THR A 95 -22.02 41.72 31.95
CA THR A 95 -22.40 42.88 32.74
C THR A 95 -22.72 42.47 34.19
N GLY A 96 -21.89 42.94 35.13
CA GLY A 96 -22.22 43.01 36.54
C GLY A 96 -21.96 44.44 37.02
N ARG A 97 -23.01 45.22 37.22
CA ARG A 97 -22.95 46.47 38.00
C ARG A 97 -24.09 46.50 38.99
N HIS A 98 -23.74 46.18 40.22
CA HIS A 98 -24.39 46.68 41.42
C HIS A 98 -24.09 48.17 41.56
N SER A 99 -25.14 48.97 41.77
CA SER A 99 -25.32 49.94 42.86
C SER A 99 -26.41 50.93 42.52
#